data_AF-A0A4Q3L418-F1
#
_entry.id   AF-A0A4Q3L418-F1
#
_cell.length_a   1.000
_cell.length_b   1.000
_cell.length_c   1.000
_cell.angle_alpha   90.00
_cell.angle_beta   90.00
_cell.angle_gamma   90.00
#
_symmetry.space_group_name_H-M   'P 1'
#
loop_
_entity.id
_entity.type
_entity.pdbx_description
1 polymer ?
#
loop_
_entity_poly.entity_id
_entity_poly.type
_entity_poly.pdbx_seq_one_letter_code
_entity_poly.pdbx_strand_id
1 'polypeptide(L)' 'MTRLTALSLRSTALTATSAVAENLTKMTRLQRLDLSYNEFYGQLSGLDTLQHLRELGLA' A
#
# COMPACT_ATOMS: atom_id res chain seq x y z
N MET A 1 5.11 -4.30 -16.03
CA MET A 1 5.84 -4.29 -14.73
C MET A 1 6.25 -2.88 -14.41
N THR A 2 5.81 -2.35 -13.27
CA THR A 2 6.19 -1.01 -12.80
C THR A 2 7.57 -1.08 -12.13
N ARG A 3 8.41 -0.05 -12.35
CA ARG A 3 9.73 0.10 -11.71
C ARG A 3 9.66 0.91 -10.40
N LEU A 4 8.46 1.21 -9.93
CA LEU A 4 8.24 2.06 -8.77
C LEU A 4 8.76 1.38 -7.50
N THR A 5 9.58 2.10 -6.74
CA THR A 5 10.16 1.63 -5.47
C THR A 5 9.61 2.38 -4.26
N ALA A 6 9.00 3.55 -4.47
CA ALA A 6 8.34 4.33 -3.43
C ALA A 6 6.99 4.86 -3.93
N LEU A 7 5.96 4.73 -3.11
CA LEU A 7 4.62 5.24 -3.37
C LEU A 7 4.06 5.85 -2.08
N SER A 8 3.50 7.05 -2.18
CA SER A 8 2.69 7.65 -1.11
C SER A 8 1.28 7.88 -1.62
N LEU A 9 0.31 7.38 -0.88
CA LEU A 9 -1.13 7.56 -1.05
C LEU A 9 -1.70 8.18 0.23
N ARG A 10 -0.90 9.01 0.91
CA ARG A 10 -1.28 9.66 2.16
C ARG A 10 -2.49 10.55 1.95
N SER A 11 -3.46 10.48 2.87
CA SER A 11 -4.63 11.37 2.87
C SER A 11 -5.44 11.33 1.55
N THR A 12 -5.70 10.11 1.07
CA THR A 12 -6.50 9.89 -0.16
C THR A 12 -7.85 9.25 0.14
N ALA A 13 -8.28 9.24 1.41
CA ALA A 13 -9.54 8.64 1.88
C ALA A 13 -9.70 7.17 1.47
N LEU A 14 -8.58 6.43 1.40
CA LEU A 14 -8.61 5.00 1.05
C LEU A 14 -9.20 4.17 2.19
N THR A 15 -10.02 3.19 1.81
CA THR A 15 -10.54 2.15 2.70
C THR A 15 -9.92 0.79 2.35
N ALA A 16 -10.05 -0.19 3.24
CA ALA A 16 -9.52 -1.54 3.03
C ALA A 16 -10.17 -2.28 1.84
N THR A 17 -11.34 -1.82 1.38
CA THR A 17 -12.09 -2.38 0.24
C THR A 17 -11.83 -1.65 -1.08
N SER A 18 -10.96 -0.64 -1.09
CA SER A 18 -10.67 0.12 -2.31
C SER A 18 -9.89 -0.71 -3.34
N ALA A 19 -10.22 -0.56 -4.63
CA ALA A 19 -9.51 -1.20 -5.75
C ALA A 19 -8.02 -0.83 -5.83
N VAL A 20 -7.61 0.22 -5.11
CA VAL A 20 -6.20 0.60 -4.94
C VAL A 20 -5.46 -0.46 -4.12
N ALA A 21 -6.06 -0.97 -3.04
CA ALA A 21 -5.48 -2.02 -2.21
C ALA A 21 -5.19 -3.30 -3.02
N GLU A 22 -6.11 -3.70 -3.91
CA GLU A 22 -5.90 -4.87 -4.78
C GLU A 22 -4.73 -4.67 -5.76
N ASN A 23 -4.54 -3.46 -6.27
CA ASN A 23 -3.45 -3.18 -7.22
C ASN A 23 -2.10 -2.96 -6.56
N LEU A 24 -2.06 -2.58 -5.28
CA LEU A 24 -0.81 -2.51 -4.50
C LEU A 24 -0.10 -3.87 -4.49
N THR A 25 -0.85 -4.98 -4.41
CA THR A 25 -0.30 -6.34 -4.41
C THR A 25 0.55 -6.68 -5.64
N LYS A 26 0.35 -5.98 -6.77
CA LYS A 26 1.08 -6.18 -8.03
C LYS A 26 2.40 -5.40 -8.07
N MET A 27 2.62 -4.48 -7.13
CA MET A 27 3.81 -3.64 -7.07
C MET A 27 4.93 -4.30 -6.27
N THR A 28 5.30 -5.52 -6.65
CA THR A 28 6.26 -6.39 -5.91
C THR A 28 7.66 -5.81 -5.73
N ARG A 29 8.00 -4.72 -6.45
CA ARG A 29 9.28 -3.99 -6.32
C ARG A 29 9.23 -2.81 -5.35
N LEU A 30 8.08 -2.50 -4.75
CA LEU A 30 7.95 -1.43 -3.77
C LEU A 30 8.82 -1.73 -2.55
N GLN A 31 9.53 -0.70 -2.10
CA GLN A 31 10.35 -0.68 -0.91
C GLN A 31 9.77 0.25 0.14
N ARG A 32 9.07 1.31 -0.27
CA ARG A 32 8.37 2.23 0.61
C ARG A 32 6.93 2.40 0.18
N LEU A 33 6.01 2.22 1.11
CA LEU A 33 4.59 2.43 0.91
C LEU A 33 4.04 3.27 2.06
N ASP A 34 3.61 4.48 1.74
CA ASP A 34 2.98 5.36 2.71
C ASP A 34 1.47 5.41 2.44
N LEU A 35 0.71 4.81 3.35
CA LEU A 35 -0.75 4.87 3.37
C LEU A 35 -1.27 5.62 4.61
N SER A 36 -0.43 6.46 5.23
CA SER A 36 -0.79 7.24 6.42
C SER A 36 -2.00 8.15 6.17
N TYR A 37 -2.71 8.52 7.24
CA TYR A 37 -3.87 9.42 7.17
C TYR A 37 -4.97 8.99 6.17
N ASN A 38 -5.22 7.68 6.05
CA ASN A 38 -6.36 7.15 5.30
C ASN A 38 -7.45 6.60 6.23
N GLU A 39 -8.55 6.13 5.65
CA GLU A 39 -9.71 5.62 6.38
C GLU A 39 -9.71 4.09 6.44
N PHE A 40 -8.54 3.49 6.73
CA PHE A 40 -8.48 2.04 6.88
C PHE A 40 -9.13 1.61 8.19
N TYR A 41 -10.13 0.75 8.05
CA TYR A 41 -10.74 0.00 9.14
C TYR A 41 -10.63 -1.50 8.82
N GLY A 42 -10.39 -2.33 9.84
CA GLY A 42 -10.18 -3.76 9.67
C GLY A 42 -8.77 -4.12 9.18
N GLN A 43 -8.62 -5.30 8.57
CA GLN A 43 -7.33 -5.85 8.17
C GLN A 43 -7.03 -5.57 6.69
N LEU A 44 -5.88 -4.96 6.42
CA LEU A 44 -5.32 -4.84 5.08
C LEU A 44 -4.73 -6.21 4.66
N SER A 45 -5.27 -6.79 3.59
CA SER A 45 -4.81 -8.06 3.03
C SER A 45 -3.92 -7.83 1.80
N GLY A 46 -3.08 -8.81 1.46
CA GLY A 46 -2.25 -8.77 0.25
C GLY A 46 -0.95 -7.97 0.37
N LEU A 47 -0.65 -7.37 1.52
CA LEU A 47 0.65 -6.72 1.76
C LEU A 47 1.80 -7.73 1.84
N ASP A 48 1.49 -9.00 2.10
CA ASP A 48 2.44 -10.12 2.10
C ASP A 48 3.08 -10.38 0.72
N THR A 49 2.46 -9.92 -0.37
CA THR A 49 3.04 -10.02 -1.72
C THR A 49 4.13 -8.98 -1.99
N LEU A 50 4.24 -7.95 -1.14
CA LEU A 50 5.23 -6.88 -1.27
C LEU A 50 6.58 -7.31 -0.67
N GLN A 51 7.18 -8.35 -1.25
CA GLN A 51 8.39 -9.03 -0.74
C GLN A 51 9.62 -8.13 -0.56
N HIS A 52 9.63 -6.94 -1.15
CA HIS A 52 10.73 -5.98 -1.05
C HIS A 52 10.41 -4.78 -0.16
N LEU A 53 9.23 -4.74 0.48
CA LEU A 53 8.81 -3.63 1.34
C LEU A 53 9.67 -3.56 2.59
N ARG A 54 10.13 -2.35 2.91
CA ARG A 54 11.01 -2.04 4.05
C ARG A 54 10.39 -1.00 4.97
N GLU A 55 9.60 -0.10 4.40
CA GLU A 55 8.94 0.99 5.13
C GLU A 55 7.45 0.99 4.78
N LEU A 56 6.61 0.92 5.81
CA LEU A 56 5.16 0.95 5.70
C LEU A 56 4.58 1.99 6.67
N GLY A 57 3.88 2.99 6.14
CA GLY A 57 3.14 3.98 6.94
C GLY A 57 1.64 3.64 6.97
N LEU A 58 1.06 3.50 8.16
CA LEU A 58 -0.38 3.22 8.37
C LEU A 58 -1.09 4.20 9.32
N ALA A 59 -0.35 4.98 10.10
CA ALA A 59 -0.89 5.88 11.13
C ALA A 59 -1.38 7.22 10.57
#